data_AF-A0A5B7BEQ5-F1
#
_entry.id   AF-A0A5B7BEQ5-F1
#
_cell.length_a   1.000
_cell.length_b   1.000
_cell.length_c   1.000
_cell.angle_alpha   90.00
_cell.angle_beta   90.00
_cell.angle_gamma   90.00
#
_symmetry.space_group_name_H-M   'P 1'
#
loop_
_entity.id
_entity.type
_entity.pdbx_description
1 polymer ?
#
loop_
_entity_poly.entity_id
_entity_poly.type
_entity_poly.pdbx_seq_one_letter_code
_entity_poly.pdbx_strand_id
1 'polypeptide(L)'
;KLRMPRKTSAAVWLHALFFALCCVTSCYCIAQEINQQICEPSTCGDIKNISYPFRLKGDPSSCGDPHPYYELDCHNNRTILQLFDDNYYYYVREINYSTSTIRIVDPGLKKGDNCFSPPLHSFTYENSIYPYVLLYPYY
;
A
#
# COMPACT_ATOMS: atom_id res chain seq x y z
N LYS A 1 -22.76 -27.07 -68.04
CA LYS A 1 -21.65 -26.86 -67.08
C LYS A 1 -22.25 -26.27 -65.80
N LEU A 2 -22.76 -27.11 -64.89
CA LEU A 2 -23.40 -26.66 -63.64
C LEU A 2 -22.33 -26.61 -62.54
N ARG A 3 -22.02 -25.41 -62.06
CA ARG A 3 -21.13 -25.20 -60.91
C ARG A 3 -21.93 -25.55 -59.65
N MET A 4 -21.65 -26.72 -59.06
CA MET A 4 -22.23 -27.13 -57.78
C MET A 4 -21.71 -26.23 -56.64
N PRO A 5 -22.53 -25.97 -55.61
CA PRO A 5 -22.11 -25.17 -54.48
C PRO A 5 -21.06 -25.93 -53.68
N ARG A 6 -20.00 -25.23 -53.28
CA ARG A 6 -18.96 -25.73 -52.38
C ARG A 6 -19.63 -26.06 -51.04
N LYS A 7 -19.88 -27.35 -50.78
CA LYS A 7 -20.39 -27.83 -49.48
C LYS A 7 -19.35 -27.45 -48.43
N THR A 8 -19.61 -26.40 -47.68
CA THR A 8 -18.81 -26.05 -46.51
C THR A 8 -19.07 -27.13 -45.47
N SER A 9 -18.04 -27.92 -45.16
CA SER A 9 -18.12 -29.02 -44.20
C SER A 9 -18.55 -28.50 -42.83
N ALA A 10 -19.42 -29.24 -42.13
CA ALA A 10 -19.82 -28.93 -40.74
C ALA A 10 -18.61 -28.76 -39.81
N ALA A 11 -17.49 -29.43 -40.12
CA ALA A 11 -16.23 -29.26 -39.42
C ALA A 11 -15.70 -27.81 -39.48
N VAL A 12 -15.91 -27.10 -40.58
CA VAL A 12 -15.50 -25.69 -40.73
C VAL A 12 -16.30 -24.81 -39.78
N TRP A 13 -17.60 -25.07 -39.67
CA TRP A 13 -18.48 -24.35 -38.74
C TRP A 13 -18.14 -24.66 -37.28
N LEU A 14 -17.80 -25.92 -36.96
CA LEU A 14 -17.39 -26.32 -35.61
C LEU A 14 -16.05 -25.69 -35.21
N HIS A 15 -15.06 -25.63 -36.10
CA HIS A 15 -13.80 -24.95 -35.84
C HIS A 15 -13.97 -23.44 -35.70
N ALA A 16 -14.79 -22.82 -36.55
CA ALA A 16 -15.10 -21.39 -36.44
C ALA A 16 -15.80 -21.07 -35.12
N LEU A 17 -16.73 -21.92 -34.67
CA LEU A 17 -17.47 -21.76 -33.43
C LEU A 17 -16.57 -21.98 -32.21
N PHE A 18 -15.67 -22.96 -32.25
CA PHE A 18 -14.64 -23.17 -31.23
C PHE A 18 -13.68 -21.99 -31.13
N PHE A 19 -13.20 -21.46 -32.25
CA PHE A 19 -12.30 -20.32 -32.28
C PHE A 19 -12.99 -19.03 -31.81
N ALA A 20 -14.27 -18.86 -32.15
CA ALA A 20 -15.11 -17.79 -31.62
C ALA A 20 -15.33 -17.93 -30.11
N LEU A 21 -15.62 -19.13 -29.61
CA LEU A 21 -15.75 -19.40 -28.17
C LEU A 21 -14.45 -19.08 -27.44
N CYS A 22 -13.29 -19.50 -27.98
CA CYS A 22 -11.97 -19.18 -27.45
C CYS A 22 -11.65 -17.68 -27.49
N CYS A 23 -12.06 -16.96 -28.54
CA CYS A 23 -11.92 -15.50 -28.60
C CYS A 23 -12.82 -14.80 -27.57
N VAL A 24 -14.03 -15.29 -27.36
CA VAL A 24 -14.96 -14.72 -26.37
C VAL A 24 -14.44 -14.97 -24.95
N THR A 25 -13.89 -16.15 -24.66
CA THR A 25 -13.28 -16.44 -23.35
C THR A 25 -11.96 -15.68 -23.14
N SER A 26 -11.12 -15.54 -24.16
CA SER A 26 -9.89 -14.73 -24.05
C SER A 26 -10.17 -13.22 -23.94
N CYS A 27 -11.24 -12.73 -24.58
CA CYS A 27 -11.70 -11.35 -24.42
C CYS A 27 -12.30 -11.09 -23.03
N TYR A 28 -12.95 -12.09 -22.43
CA TYR A 28 -13.45 -12.01 -21.05
C TYR A 28 -12.32 -11.86 -20.01
N CYS A 29 -11.10 -12.32 -20.30
CA CYS A 29 -9.94 -12.16 -19.40
C CYS A 29 -9.32 -10.75 -19.42
N ILE A 30 -9.68 -9.89 -20.38
CA ILE A 30 -9.15 -8.51 -20.47
C ILE A 30 -10.07 -7.52 -19.74
N ALA A 31 -11.29 -7.93 -19.39
CA ALA A 31 -12.25 -7.12 -18.64
C ALA A 31 -12.16 -7.35 -17.11
N GLN A 32 -11.04 -7.88 -16.61
CA GLN A 32 -10.78 -7.90 -15.18
C GLN A 32 -10.32 -6.50 -14.76
N GLU A 33 -11.30 -5.68 -14.39
CA GLU A 33 -11.18 -4.60 -13.43
C GLU A 33 -9.88 -3.78 -13.50
N ILE A 34 -9.88 -2.74 -14.34
CA ILE A 34 -9.33 -1.47 -13.85
C ILE A 34 -10.35 -0.93 -12.84
N ASN A 35 -10.59 -1.66 -11.74
CA ASN A 35 -11.09 -1.01 -10.53
C ASN A 35 -9.90 -0.15 -10.13
N GLN A 36 -9.90 1.12 -10.56
CA GLN A 36 -9.08 2.13 -9.91
C GLN A 36 -9.60 2.14 -8.48
N GLN A 37 -9.05 1.26 -7.64
CA GLN A 37 -9.46 1.13 -6.28
C GLN A 37 -9.21 2.49 -5.65
N ILE A 38 -10.29 3.22 -5.37
CA ILE A 38 -10.19 4.54 -4.79
C ILE A 38 -9.69 4.32 -3.37
N CYS A 39 -8.47 4.80 -3.12
CA CYS A 39 -7.83 4.70 -1.83
C CYS A 39 -8.27 5.90 -1.00
N GLU A 40 -9.40 5.73 -0.32
CA GLU A 40 -9.85 6.70 0.69
C GLU A 40 -8.81 6.78 1.82
N PRO A 41 -8.48 7.98 2.32
CA PRO A 41 -7.53 8.10 3.41
C PRO A 41 -7.99 7.38 4.67
N SER A 42 -7.07 6.59 5.23
CA SER A 42 -7.27 5.88 6.48
C SER A 42 -7.02 6.78 7.70
N THR A 43 -7.53 6.37 8.86
CA THR A 43 -7.38 7.13 10.11
C THR A 43 -7.02 6.23 11.29
N CYS A 44 -6.15 6.70 12.18
CA CYS A 44 -5.80 6.02 13.43
C CYS A 44 -5.33 7.03 14.49
N GLY A 45 -5.98 7.05 15.65
CA GLY A 45 -5.60 7.98 16.72
C GLY A 45 -5.71 9.43 16.28
N ASP A 46 -4.65 10.20 16.51
CA ASP A 46 -4.55 11.60 16.13
C ASP A 46 -4.26 11.80 14.62
N ILE A 47 -3.84 10.75 13.90
CA ILE A 47 -3.56 10.81 12.47
C ILE A 47 -4.86 10.54 11.70
N LYS A 48 -5.41 11.60 11.10
CA LYS A 48 -6.71 11.56 10.40
C LYS A 48 -6.62 11.50 8.88
N ASN A 49 -5.42 11.51 8.33
CA ASN A 49 -5.18 11.47 6.90
C ASN A 49 -3.96 10.59 6.62
N ILE A 50 -4.18 9.28 6.54
CA ILE A 50 -3.18 8.29 6.12
C ILE A 50 -3.50 7.93 4.68
N SER A 51 -2.76 8.52 3.76
CA SER A 51 -2.84 8.30 2.32
C SER A 51 -1.47 7.97 1.74
N TYR A 52 -1.47 7.58 0.47
CA TYR A 52 -0.27 7.32 -0.33
C TYR A 52 0.83 8.39 -0.07
N PRO A 53 2.09 7.97 0.20
CA PRO A 53 2.59 6.60 0.10
C PRO A 53 2.31 5.73 1.32
N PHE A 54 1.90 6.30 2.46
CA PHE A 54 1.62 5.52 3.66
C PHE A 54 0.28 4.79 3.56
N ARG A 55 0.20 3.62 4.19
CA ARG A 55 -1.05 2.86 4.38
C ARG A 55 -1.08 2.21 5.75
N LEU A 56 -2.26 1.95 6.29
CA LEU A 56 -2.40 1.12 7.50
C LEU A 56 -2.30 -0.38 7.17
N LYS A 57 -1.84 -1.15 8.15
CA LYS A 57 -1.88 -2.62 8.13
C LYS A 57 -3.35 -3.07 8.14
N GLY A 58 -3.85 -3.41 6.96
CA GLY A 58 -5.28 -3.69 6.73
C GLY A 58 -5.86 -2.93 5.53
N ASP A 59 -5.20 -1.84 5.11
CA ASP A 59 -5.51 -1.19 3.86
C ASP A 59 -5.12 -2.11 2.68
N PRO A 60 -5.82 -2.01 1.53
CA PRO A 60 -5.45 -2.70 0.31
C PRO A 60 -3.97 -2.46 -0.03
N SER A 61 -3.26 -3.49 -0.48
CA SER A 61 -1.85 -3.38 -0.85
C SER A 61 -1.59 -2.39 -2.00
N SER A 62 -2.62 -2.08 -2.79
CA SER A 62 -2.61 -1.06 -3.84
C SER A 62 -2.69 0.39 -3.31
N CYS A 63 -3.02 0.60 -2.03
CA CYS A 63 -3.32 1.92 -1.46
C CYS A 63 -2.15 2.60 -0.73
N GLY A 64 -0.95 2.08 -0.90
CA GLY A 64 0.28 2.68 -0.41
C GLY A 64 1.46 2.21 -1.23
N ASP A 65 2.64 2.66 -0.85
CA ASP A 65 3.88 2.11 -1.38
C ASP A 65 4.08 0.67 -0.88
N PRO A 66 4.51 -0.27 -1.74
CA PRO A 66 4.70 -1.66 -1.35
C PRO A 66 5.86 -1.86 -0.37
N HIS A 67 6.75 -0.87 -0.17
CA HIS A 67 7.88 -0.99 0.72
C HIS A 67 7.41 -1.00 2.20
N PRO A 68 7.90 -1.93 3.05
CA PRO A 68 7.39 -2.11 4.41
C PRO A 68 7.43 -0.87 5.30
N TYR A 69 8.37 0.05 5.07
CA TYR A 69 8.47 1.29 5.85
C TYR A 69 7.30 2.26 5.63
N TYR A 70 6.49 2.06 4.59
CA TYR A 70 5.26 2.82 4.36
C TYR A 70 4.01 2.15 4.93
N GLU A 71 4.13 0.95 5.48
CA GLU A 71 3.04 0.29 6.21
C GLU A 71 3.09 0.70 7.69
N LEU A 72 2.03 1.38 8.13
CA LEU A 72 1.84 1.84 9.50
C LEU A 72 0.93 0.85 10.24
N ASP A 73 1.20 0.62 11.52
CA ASP A 73 0.30 -0.15 12.38
C ASP A 73 -0.59 0.79 13.21
N CYS A 74 -1.75 0.28 13.64
CA CYS A 74 -2.69 1.00 14.50
C CYS A 74 -3.00 0.14 15.72
N HIS A 75 -2.38 0.46 16.85
CA HIS A 75 -2.60 -0.28 18.10
C HIS A 75 -3.08 0.66 19.21
N ASN A 76 -4.15 0.29 19.90
CA ASN A 76 -4.77 1.08 20.97
C ASN A 76 -5.01 2.54 20.59
N ASN A 77 -5.56 2.78 19.40
CA ASN A 77 -5.82 4.11 18.86
C ASN A 77 -4.54 4.98 18.75
N ARG A 78 -3.40 4.36 18.48
CA ARG A 78 -2.12 5.03 18.27
C ARG A 78 -1.45 4.51 17.00
N THR A 79 -1.06 5.43 16.13
CA THR A 79 -0.36 5.11 14.89
C THR A 79 1.10 4.78 15.21
N ILE A 80 1.58 3.67 14.69
CA ILE A 80 2.92 3.13 14.93
C ILE A 80 3.65 2.98 13.60
N LEU A 81 4.89 3.46 13.57
CA LEU A 81 5.84 3.21 12.50
C LEU A 81 6.85 2.16 12.99
N GLN A 82 6.95 1.06 12.27
CA GLN A 82 7.97 0.05 12.52
C GLN A 82 9.14 0.28 11.56
N LEU A 83 10.33 0.41 12.12
CA LEU A 83 11.58 0.58 11.38
C LEU A 83 12.50 -0.59 11.75
N PHE A 84 13.42 -0.98 10.88
CA PHE A 84 14.32 -2.13 11.12
C PHE A 84 13.54 -3.42 11.45
N ASP A 85 14.24 -4.52 11.71
CA ASP A 85 13.59 -5.75 12.19
C ASP A 85 12.67 -5.44 13.39
N ASP A 86 11.69 -6.32 13.65
CA ASP A 86 10.46 -6.12 14.45
C ASP A 86 10.57 -5.43 15.83
N ASN A 87 11.77 -5.16 16.32
CA ASN A 87 12.06 -4.58 17.63
C ASN A 87 12.02 -3.04 17.67
N TYR A 88 12.11 -2.32 16.56
CA TYR A 88 12.18 -0.85 16.58
C TYR A 88 10.88 -0.20 16.11
N TYR A 89 10.08 0.27 17.05
CA TYR A 89 8.82 0.96 16.74
C TYR A 89 8.77 2.36 17.35
N TYR A 90 8.11 3.26 16.64
CA TYR A 90 7.93 4.65 17.04
C TYR A 90 6.47 5.06 16.93
N TYR A 91 6.04 5.95 17.80
CA TYR A 91 4.72 6.54 17.72
C TYR A 91 4.72 7.68 16.72
N VAL A 92 3.84 7.61 15.71
CA VAL A 92 3.68 8.68 14.74
C VAL A 92 2.87 9.81 15.37
N ARG A 93 3.43 11.02 15.34
CA ARG A 93 2.80 12.23 15.85
C ARG A 93 2.24 13.11 14.75
N GLU A 94 2.82 13.05 13.55
CA GLU A 94 2.41 13.85 12.41
C GLU A 94 2.98 13.30 11.10
N ILE A 95 2.19 13.40 10.03
CA ILE A 95 2.63 13.14 8.66
C ILE A 95 2.39 14.43 7.88
N ASN A 96 3.44 14.97 7.28
CA ASN A 96 3.35 16.15 6.43
C ASN A 96 3.72 15.78 4.98
N TYR A 97 2.68 15.65 4.16
CA TYR A 97 2.81 15.32 2.74
C TYR A 97 3.47 16.44 1.92
N SER A 98 3.26 17.71 2.29
CA SER A 98 3.82 18.86 1.56
C SER A 98 5.34 18.95 1.71
N THR A 99 5.86 18.66 2.90
CA THR A 99 7.31 18.67 3.16
C THR A 99 7.94 17.29 3.07
N SER A 100 7.15 16.23 2.79
CA SER A 100 7.59 14.84 2.86
C SER A 100 8.32 14.54 4.17
N THR A 101 7.68 14.83 5.30
CA THR A 101 8.24 14.52 6.63
C THR A 101 7.27 13.74 7.47
N ILE A 102 7.81 12.88 8.32
CA ILE A 102 7.04 12.15 9.33
C ILE A 102 7.70 12.39 10.68
N ARG A 103 6.91 12.85 11.64
CA ARG A 103 7.37 13.19 12.98
C ARG A 103 7.01 12.07 13.93
N ILE A 104 8.01 11.50 14.57
CA ILE A 104 7.87 10.30 15.39
C ILE A 104 8.39 10.52 16.81
N VAL A 105 7.93 9.70 17.75
CA VAL A 105 8.32 9.76 19.16
C VAL A 105 8.68 8.36 19.62
N ASP A 106 9.86 8.22 20.21
CA ASP A 106 10.27 6.95 20.80
C ASP A 106 9.37 6.59 21.99
N PRO A 107 8.89 5.33 22.08
CA PRO A 107 7.99 4.89 23.14
C PRO A 107 8.56 5.02 24.56
N GLY A 108 9.88 5.06 24.72
CA GLY A 108 10.59 5.28 25.99
C GLY A 108 10.49 6.70 26.52
N LEU A 109 10.17 7.68 25.66
CA LEU A 109 10.07 9.08 26.03
C LEU A 109 8.70 9.36 26.67
N LYS A 110 8.66 9.42 28.01
CA LYS A 110 7.45 9.77 28.77
C LYS A 110 7.25 11.29 28.78
N LYS A 111 6.00 11.74 28.55
CA LYS A 111 5.60 13.14 28.69
C LYS A 111 5.34 13.44 30.17
N GLY A 112 6.34 13.97 30.88
CA GLY A 112 6.18 14.53 32.23
C GLY A 112 7.08 13.95 33.32
N ASP A 113 7.50 14.85 34.20
CA ASP A 113 8.28 14.76 35.45
C ASP A 113 9.76 14.41 35.40
N ASN A 114 10.25 13.66 34.41
CA ASN A 114 11.69 13.42 34.26
C ASN A 114 12.12 13.58 32.80
N CYS A 115 12.69 14.75 32.47
CA CYS A 115 13.34 15.06 31.19
C CYS A 115 14.57 14.17 30.87
N PHE A 116 14.75 13.06 31.58
CA PHE A 116 15.91 12.17 31.51
C PHE A 116 15.53 10.74 31.13
N SER A 117 14.30 10.49 30.67
CA SER A 117 13.96 9.14 30.20
C SER A 117 14.75 8.85 28.91
N PRO A 118 15.66 7.85 28.90
CA PRO A 118 16.41 7.54 27.69
C PRO A 118 15.47 6.95 26.63
N PRO A 119 15.73 7.18 25.33
CA PRO A 119 15.00 6.50 24.28
C PRO A 119 15.22 4.98 24.39
N LEU A 120 14.20 4.20 24.04
CA LEU A 120 14.32 2.74 23.95
C LEU A 120 15.26 2.32 22.81
N HIS A 121 15.41 3.17 21.79
CA HIS A 121 16.19 2.86 20.61
C HIS A 121 17.23 3.94 20.30
N SER A 122 18.45 3.50 19.98
CA SER A 122 19.49 4.38 19.42
C SER A 122 19.23 4.62 17.94
N PHE A 123 18.82 5.83 17.57
CA PHE A 123 18.60 6.19 16.17
C PHE A 123 19.87 6.75 15.53
N THR A 124 20.32 6.15 14.42
CA THR A 124 21.39 6.68 13.57
C THR A 124 20.80 7.37 12.33
N TYR A 125 21.41 8.48 11.91
CA TYR A 125 20.92 9.36 10.83
C TYR A 125 20.82 8.70 9.43
N GLU A 126 21.31 7.46 9.27
CA GLU A 126 21.28 6.71 8.01
C GLU A 126 19.89 6.14 7.65
N ASN A 127 18.88 6.36 8.49
CA ASN A 127 17.63 5.60 8.52
C ASN A 127 16.43 6.33 7.88
N SER A 128 16.65 6.99 6.74
CA SER A 128 15.60 7.74 6.02
C SER A 128 14.68 6.81 5.21
N ILE A 129 13.36 7.01 5.32
CA ILE A 129 12.37 6.38 4.42
C ILE A 129 12.35 7.23 3.16
N TYR A 130 13.28 7.07 2.22
CA TYR A 130 13.31 7.94 1.03
C TYR A 130 11.98 7.95 0.26
N PRO A 131 11.36 9.13 -0.03
CA PRO A 131 11.85 10.50 0.17
C PRO A 131 11.43 11.20 1.48
N TYR A 132 10.75 10.52 2.40
CA TYR A 132 10.33 11.06 3.69
C TYR A 132 11.47 11.15 4.73
N VAL A 133 11.65 12.35 5.28
CA VAL A 133 12.60 12.58 6.37
C VAL A 133 11.94 12.28 7.72
N LEU A 134 12.57 11.41 8.51
CA LEU A 134 12.17 11.12 9.89
C LEU A 134 12.60 12.25 10.82
N LEU A 135 11.65 12.97 11.40
CA LEU A 135 11.91 14.03 12.38
C LEU A 135 11.82 13.46 13.80
N TYR A 136 12.98 13.33 14.43
CA TYR A 136 13.12 12.99 15.84
C TYR A 136 13.12 14.25 16.70
N PRO A 137 12.19 14.41 17.65
CA PRO A 137 12.33 15.43 18.67
C PRO A 137 13.41 14.98 19.66
N TYR A 138 14.63 15.49 19.49
CA TYR A 138 15.58 15.58 20.60
C TYR A 138 15.01 16.58 21.60
N TYR A 139 14.85 16.15 22.85
CA TYR A 139 14.66 17.02 24.00
C TYR A 139 15.78 16.73 24.99
#